data_AF-A0A6C0DUT2-F1
#
_entry.id   AF-A0A6C0DUT2-F1
#
_cell.length_a   1.000
_cell.length_b   1.000
_cell.length_c   1.000
_cell.angle_alpha   90.00
_cell.angle_beta   90.00
_cell.angle_gamma   90.00
#
_symmetry.space_group_name_H-M   'P 1'
#
loop_
_entity.id
_entity.type
_entity.pdbx_description
1 polymer ?
#
loop_
_entity_poly.entity_id
_entity_poly.type
_entity_poly.pdbx_seq_one_letter_code
_entity_poly.pdbx_strand_id
1 'polypeptide(L)'
;MSAIVSSATKISLGVQAITGLLGIYGLTIPLAPKDAILRQVLGLEIIVQIIEFVFYLGFLSILNLNSLTQERYYDWFLSTPVMLFTISLYFFYVNFIEGQDKDKDTIGLLDFAKNNSKQIFGFIILNFLMLLFGFLAERGVMDKMLAFVLGTAALCGSFGIIYENYAKYSEKTRKIFWAMFGIWALYGAAFLCPPIVKNVSYTILDIFAKNFFGIFLYYIIANKAF
;
A
#
# COMPACT_ATOMS: atom_id res chain seq x y z
N MET A 1 15.40 18.99 11.41
CA MET A 1 15.46 17.69 10.69
C MET A 1 16.91 17.34 10.39
N SER A 2 17.30 16.06 10.48
CA SER A 2 18.64 15.59 10.09
C SER A 2 18.86 15.73 8.57
N ALA A 3 20.09 16.04 8.14
CA ALA A 3 20.43 16.20 6.72
C ALA A 3 20.12 14.94 5.89
N ILE A 4 20.40 13.75 6.44
CA ILE A 4 20.14 12.48 5.75
C ILE A 4 18.65 12.24 5.55
N VAL A 5 17.83 12.54 6.58
CA VAL A 5 16.37 12.42 6.49
C VAL A 5 15.84 13.39 5.43
N SER A 6 16.31 14.64 5.42
CA SER A 6 15.91 15.63 4.42
C SER A 6 16.28 15.21 3.00
N SER A 7 17.49 14.68 2.78
CA SER A 7 17.90 14.17 1.48
C SER A 7 17.04 12.99 1.02
N ALA A 8 16.77 12.03 1.90
CA ALA A 8 15.88 10.90 1.60
C ALA A 8 14.47 11.39 1.22
N THR A 9 13.91 12.35 1.97
CA THR A 9 12.60 12.95 1.68
C THR A 9 12.56 13.62 0.30
N LYS A 10 13.60 14.39 -0.06
CA LYS A 10 13.69 15.04 -1.38
C LYS A 10 13.79 14.04 -2.53
N ILE A 11 14.56 12.95 -2.34
CA ILE A 11 14.65 11.87 -3.31
C ILE A 11 13.27 11.21 -3.48
N SER A 12 12.59 10.91 -2.37
CA SER A 12 11.24 10.34 -2.41
C SER A 12 10.24 11.22 -3.16
N LEU A 13 10.21 12.53 -2.88
CA LEU A 13 9.38 13.49 -3.62
C LEU A 13 9.65 13.49 -5.14
N GLY A 14 10.93 13.39 -5.53
CA GLY A 14 11.31 13.27 -6.95
C GLY A 14 10.77 11.99 -7.59
N VAL A 15 10.87 10.85 -6.90
CA VAL A 15 10.31 9.58 -7.37
C VAL A 15 8.79 9.66 -7.46
N GLN A 16 8.12 10.15 -6.42
CA GLN A 16 6.66 10.34 -6.38
C GLN A 16 6.15 11.16 -7.57
N ALA A 17 6.82 12.27 -7.89
CA ALA A 17 6.46 13.11 -9.03
C ALA A 17 6.55 12.34 -10.36
N ILE A 18 7.66 11.60 -10.58
CA ILE A 18 7.85 10.80 -11.80
C ILE A 18 6.78 9.70 -11.89
N THR A 19 6.55 8.96 -10.80
CA THR A 19 5.59 7.87 -10.79
C THR A 19 4.14 8.33 -10.89
N GLY A 20 3.82 9.49 -10.32
CA GLY A 20 2.51 10.11 -10.46
C GLY A 20 2.20 10.49 -11.91
N LEU A 21 3.17 11.06 -12.62
CA LEU A 21 3.02 11.35 -14.06
C LEU A 21 2.84 10.07 -14.89
N LEU A 22 3.59 9.01 -14.61
CA LEU A 22 3.42 7.71 -15.26
C LEU A 22 2.04 7.11 -14.97
N GLY A 23 1.56 7.21 -13.73
CA GLY A 23 0.22 6.77 -13.35
C GLY A 23 -0.88 7.52 -14.11
N ILE A 24 -0.80 8.86 -14.16
CA ILE A 24 -1.75 9.69 -14.91
C ILE A 24 -1.76 9.30 -16.40
N TYR A 25 -0.58 9.13 -17.01
CA TYR A 25 -0.49 8.66 -18.39
C TYR A 25 -1.12 7.27 -18.56
N GLY A 26 -0.88 6.35 -17.62
CA GLY A 26 -1.49 5.02 -17.60
C GLY A 26 -3.02 5.00 -17.64
N LEU A 27 -3.69 6.02 -17.09
CA LEU A 27 -5.15 6.14 -17.18
C LEU A 27 -5.66 6.37 -18.61
N THR A 28 -4.82 6.92 -19.49
CA THR A 28 -5.19 7.25 -20.88
C THR A 28 -5.00 6.08 -21.85
N ILE A 29 -4.27 5.04 -21.45
CA ILE A 29 -3.98 3.88 -22.28
C ILE A 29 -5.29 3.09 -22.55
N PRO A 30 -5.61 2.78 -23.82
CA PRO A 30 -6.80 2.01 -24.16
C PRO A 30 -6.69 0.57 -23.64
N LEU A 31 -7.76 0.06 -23.06
CA LEU A 31 -7.85 -1.30 -22.52
C LEU A 31 -9.11 -1.99 -23.05
N ALA A 32 -9.03 -3.30 -23.27
CA ALA A 32 -10.20 -4.12 -23.55
C ALA A 32 -11.18 -4.08 -22.35
N PRO A 33 -12.50 -4.26 -22.57
CA PRO A 33 -13.49 -4.20 -21.50
C PRO A 33 -13.18 -5.10 -20.29
N LYS A 34 -12.66 -6.31 -20.53
CA LYS A 34 -12.24 -7.26 -19.49
C LYS A 34 -11.10 -6.77 -18.59
N ASP A 35 -10.28 -5.83 -19.08
CA ASP A 35 -9.11 -5.28 -18.40
C ASP A 35 -9.38 -3.89 -17.80
N ALA A 36 -10.57 -3.31 -18.03
CA ALA A 36 -10.93 -1.96 -17.61
C ALA A 36 -10.82 -1.74 -16.09
N ILE A 37 -10.95 -2.80 -15.28
CA ILE A 37 -10.78 -2.76 -13.83
C ILE A 37 -9.37 -2.29 -13.43
N LEU A 38 -8.33 -2.58 -14.22
CA LEU A 38 -6.96 -2.15 -13.95
C LEU A 38 -6.84 -0.62 -13.92
N ARG A 39 -7.61 0.08 -14.76
CA ARG A 39 -7.67 1.55 -14.74
C ARG A 39 -8.25 2.08 -13.43
N GLN A 40 -9.24 1.38 -12.87
CA GLN A 40 -9.84 1.75 -11.58
C GLN A 40 -8.87 1.49 -10.43
N VAL A 41 -8.14 0.37 -10.46
CA VAL A 41 -7.06 0.08 -9.49
C VAL A 41 -5.99 1.17 -9.56
N LEU A 42 -5.52 1.52 -10.76
CA LEU A 42 -4.53 2.59 -10.95
C LEU A 42 -5.05 3.95 -10.46
N GLY A 43 -6.33 4.27 -10.70
CA GLY A 43 -6.95 5.49 -10.20
C GLY A 43 -6.93 5.60 -8.67
N LEU A 44 -7.20 4.50 -7.96
CA LEU A 44 -7.10 4.44 -6.50
C LEU A 44 -5.65 4.58 -6.01
N GLU A 45 -4.69 3.98 -6.72
CA GLU A 45 -3.26 4.16 -6.39
C GLU A 45 -2.76 5.58 -6.62
N ILE A 46 -3.30 6.30 -7.61
CA ILE A 46 -3.01 7.73 -7.78
C ILE A 46 -3.54 8.54 -6.59
N ILE A 47 -4.71 8.18 -6.03
CA ILE A 47 -5.21 8.82 -4.81
C ILE A 47 -4.25 8.58 -3.64
N VAL A 48 -3.74 7.35 -3.48
CA VAL A 48 -2.70 7.02 -2.49
C VAL A 48 -1.45 7.88 -2.69
N GLN A 49 -0.99 8.05 -3.92
CA GLN A 49 0.18 8.89 -4.24
C GLN A 49 -0.08 10.38 -4.00
N ILE A 50 -1.29 10.88 -4.21
CA ILE A 50 -1.65 12.26 -3.89
C ILE A 50 -1.59 12.49 -2.37
N ILE A 51 -2.14 11.58 -1.58
CA ILE A 51 -2.09 11.63 -0.11
C ILE A 51 -0.62 11.62 0.34
N GLU A 52 0.18 10.70 -0.20
CA GLU A 52 1.61 10.61 0.08
C GLU A 52 2.35 11.91 -0.28
N PHE A 53 2.12 12.46 -1.48
CA PHE A 53 2.81 13.64 -1.95
C PHE A 53 2.49 14.87 -1.08
N VAL A 54 1.22 15.07 -0.75
CA VAL A 54 0.79 16.15 0.17
C VAL A 54 1.45 15.98 1.54
N PHE A 55 1.49 14.74 2.04
CA PHE A 55 2.17 14.42 3.29
C PHE A 55 3.67 14.78 3.22
N TYR A 56 4.39 14.37 2.17
CA TYR A 56 5.82 14.63 2.02
C TYR A 56 6.16 16.11 1.80
N LEU A 57 5.27 16.89 1.18
CA LEU A 57 5.40 18.36 1.13
C LEU A 57 5.32 18.97 2.54
N GLY A 58 4.32 18.56 3.33
CA GLY A 58 4.19 18.98 4.72
C GLY A 58 5.35 18.48 5.59
N PHE A 59 5.86 17.28 5.32
CA PHE A 59 6.92 16.61 6.05
C PHE A 59 8.21 17.44 6.12
N LEU A 60 8.56 18.13 5.03
CA LEU A 60 9.73 19.01 4.96
C LEU A 60 9.65 20.19 5.94
N SER A 61 8.45 20.60 6.37
CA SER A 61 8.26 21.68 7.34
C SER A 61 8.44 21.23 8.80
N ILE A 62 8.48 19.92 9.06
CA ILE A 62 8.57 19.37 10.43
C ILE A 62 10.03 19.30 10.89
N LEU A 63 10.36 20.00 11.97
CA LEU A 63 11.74 20.09 12.47
C LEU A 63 12.12 18.95 13.43
N ASN A 64 11.16 18.43 14.19
CA ASN A 64 11.35 17.41 15.24
C ASN A 64 11.12 15.99 14.71
N LEU A 65 12.09 15.09 14.91
CA LEU A 65 12.07 13.72 14.37
C LEU A 65 11.02 12.81 15.04
N ASN A 66 10.74 13.02 16.32
CA ASN A 66 9.77 12.21 17.06
C ASN A 66 8.35 12.56 16.64
N SER A 67 8.02 13.85 16.53
CA SER A 67 6.72 14.28 16.00
C SER A 67 6.56 13.79 14.55
N LEU A 68 7.60 13.92 13.74
CA LEU A 68 7.61 13.49 12.34
C LEU A 68 7.28 11.99 12.16
N THR A 69 7.67 11.13 13.10
CA THR A 69 7.30 9.71 13.07
C THR A 69 5.82 9.51 13.35
N GLN A 70 5.25 10.28 14.28
CA GLN A 70 3.83 10.24 14.62
C GLN A 70 2.96 10.76 13.47
N GLU A 71 3.38 11.83 12.78
CA GLU A 71 2.63 12.41 11.67
C GLU A 71 2.41 11.42 10.51
N ARG A 72 3.34 10.48 10.29
CA ARG A 72 3.20 9.44 9.24
C ARG A 72 1.94 8.59 9.40
N TYR A 73 1.45 8.41 10.63
CA TYR A 73 0.25 7.63 10.87
C TYR A 73 -1.00 8.29 10.27
N TYR A 74 -1.01 9.61 10.05
CA TYR A 74 -2.13 10.28 9.36
C TYR A 74 -2.18 9.93 7.87
N ASP A 75 -1.03 9.89 7.19
CA ASP A 75 -0.93 9.35 5.83
C ASP A 75 -1.36 7.88 5.83
N TRP A 76 -0.71 7.06 6.65
CA TRP A 76 -0.94 5.61 6.64
C TRP A 76 -2.37 5.22 6.98
N PHE A 77 -3.04 5.93 7.89
CA PHE A 77 -4.43 5.69 8.22
C PHE A 77 -5.35 5.85 7.01
N LEU A 78 -5.03 6.77 6.09
CA LEU A 78 -5.79 7.00 4.87
C LEU A 78 -5.33 6.10 3.71
N SER A 79 -4.02 5.93 3.54
CA SER A 79 -3.43 5.26 2.37
C SER A 79 -3.55 3.74 2.45
N THR A 80 -3.25 3.15 3.62
CA THR A 80 -3.11 1.69 3.76
C THR A 80 -4.41 0.91 3.53
N PRO A 81 -5.62 1.37 3.92
CA PRO A 81 -6.85 0.67 3.58
C PRO A 81 -7.10 0.64 2.07
N VAL A 82 -6.75 1.71 1.37
CA VAL A 82 -6.87 1.80 -0.09
C VAL A 82 -5.89 0.84 -0.75
N MET A 83 -4.64 0.81 -0.30
CA MET A 83 -3.60 -0.12 -0.80
C MET A 83 -3.97 -1.60 -0.60
N LEU A 84 -4.54 -1.96 0.56
CA LEU A 84 -5.01 -3.33 0.81
C LEU A 84 -6.22 -3.69 -0.05
N PHE A 85 -7.09 -2.73 -0.32
CA PHE A 85 -8.22 -2.91 -1.22
C PHE A 85 -7.77 -3.11 -2.67
N THR A 86 -6.86 -2.27 -3.17
CA THR A 86 -6.36 -2.31 -4.55
C THR A 86 -5.56 -3.58 -4.84
N ILE A 87 -4.69 -4.02 -3.92
CA ILE A 87 -3.96 -5.27 -4.11
C ILE A 87 -4.89 -6.49 -4.12
N SER A 88 -5.91 -6.50 -3.26
CA SER A 88 -6.91 -7.57 -3.21
C SER A 88 -7.75 -7.60 -4.50
N LEU A 89 -8.18 -6.42 -4.98
CA LEU A 89 -8.89 -6.28 -6.25
C LEU A 89 -8.02 -6.72 -7.44
N TYR A 90 -6.73 -6.38 -7.43
CA TYR A 90 -5.80 -6.81 -8.46
C TYR A 90 -5.62 -8.34 -8.46
N PHE A 91 -5.46 -8.99 -7.30
CA PHE A 91 -5.40 -10.44 -7.21
C PHE A 91 -6.69 -11.11 -7.69
N PHE A 92 -7.85 -10.56 -7.29
CA PHE A 92 -9.14 -11.02 -7.78
C PHE A 92 -9.23 -10.95 -9.31
N TYR A 93 -8.79 -9.84 -9.90
CA TYR A 93 -8.70 -9.68 -11.35
C TYR A 93 -7.78 -10.70 -12.02
N VAL A 94 -6.60 -10.98 -11.46
CA VAL A 94 -5.69 -11.99 -12.02
C VAL A 94 -6.35 -13.38 -12.03
N ASN A 95 -6.98 -13.77 -10.92
CA ASN A 95 -7.66 -15.06 -10.81
C ASN A 95 -8.85 -15.20 -11.78
N PHE A 96 -9.54 -14.09 -12.04
CA PHE A 96 -10.61 -14.02 -13.03
C PHE A 96 -10.08 -14.24 -14.46
N ILE A 97 -9.02 -13.53 -14.86
CA ILE A 97 -8.41 -13.69 -16.19
C ILE A 97 -7.79 -15.08 -16.37
N GLU A 98 -7.20 -15.66 -15.31
CA GLU A 98 -6.59 -16.98 -15.35
C GLU A 98 -7.61 -18.13 -15.25
N GLY A 99 -8.90 -17.84 -15.07
CA GLY A 99 -9.99 -18.79 -15.37
C GLY A 99 -10.61 -19.53 -14.19
N GLN A 100 -10.79 -18.87 -13.03
CA GLN A 100 -11.62 -19.43 -11.93
C GLN A 100 -13.10 -19.03 -11.95
N ASP A 101 -13.52 -18.07 -12.79
CA ASP A 101 -14.92 -17.62 -12.90
C ASP A 101 -15.27 -17.34 -14.37
N LYS A 102 -15.54 -18.41 -15.15
CA LYS A 102 -15.76 -18.34 -16.61
C LYS A 102 -17.13 -17.77 -17.02
N ASP A 103 -18.02 -17.55 -16.06
CA ASP A 103 -19.42 -17.14 -16.30
C ASP A 103 -19.63 -15.62 -16.20
N LYS A 104 -18.58 -14.84 -15.94
CA LYS A 104 -18.63 -13.36 -15.94
C LYS A 104 -17.75 -12.80 -17.05
N ASP A 105 -18.31 -11.93 -17.87
CA ASP A 105 -17.56 -11.24 -18.94
C ASP A 105 -16.76 -10.02 -18.44
N THR A 106 -17.11 -9.48 -17.27
CA THR A 106 -16.45 -8.30 -16.67
C THR A 106 -16.49 -8.31 -15.14
N ILE A 107 -15.47 -7.71 -14.50
CA ILE A 107 -15.46 -7.43 -13.06
C ILE A 107 -15.71 -5.94 -12.82
N GLY A 108 -16.73 -5.62 -12.02
CA GLY A 108 -16.94 -4.29 -11.47
C GLY A 108 -16.32 -4.13 -10.07
N LEU A 109 -15.74 -2.95 -9.79
CA LEU A 109 -15.21 -2.61 -8.47
C LEU A 109 -16.30 -2.65 -7.38
N LEU A 110 -17.50 -2.17 -7.69
CA LEU A 110 -18.64 -2.20 -6.77
C LEU A 110 -19.09 -3.64 -6.49
N ASP A 111 -19.05 -4.51 -7.48
CA ASP A 111 -19.42 -5.92 -7.31
C ASP A 111 -18.37 -6.66 -6.47
N PHE A 112 -17.09 -6.38 -6.71
CA PHE A 112 -16.02 -6.87 -5.85
C PHE A 112 -16.24 -6.42 -4.39
N ALA A 113 -16.47 -5.12 -4.17
CA ALA A 113 -16.65 -4.56 -2.83
C ALA A 113 -17.87 -5.15 -2.11
N LYS A 114 -19.00 -5.33 -2.80
CA LYS A 114 -20.22 -5.91 -2.22
C LYS A 114 -20.04 -7.39 -1.87
N ASN A 115 -19.53 -8.18 -2.81
CA ASN A 115 -19.40 -9.64 -2.66
C ASN A 115 -18.28 -10.04 -1.69
N ASN A 116 -17.34 -9.15 -1.42
CA ASN A 116 -16.20 -9.39 -0.53
C ASN A 116 -16.22 -8.52 0.73
N SER A 117 -17.35 -7.89 1.04
CA SER A 117 -17.48 -6.90 2.13
C SER A 117 -16.98 -7.42 3.48
N LYS A 118 -17.26 -8.68 3.81
CA LYS A 118 -16.79 -9.31 5.06
C LYS A 118 -15.26 -9.42 5.13
N GLN A 119 -14.63 -9.89 4.06
CA GLN A 119 -13.18 -10.04 3.96
C GLN A 119 -12.50 -8.66 3.98
N ILE A 120 -13.04 -7.71 3.20
CA ILE A 120 -12.56 -6.33 3.13
C ILE A 120 -12.61 -5.67 4.50
N PHE A 121 -13.75 -5.76 5.18
CA PHE A 121 -13.87 -5.24 6.54
C PHE A 121 -12.87 -5.91 7.49
N GLY A 122 -12.69 -7.23 7.39
CA GLY A 122 -11.77 -8.00 8.22
C GLY A 122 -10.30 -7.57 8.09
N PHE A 123 -9.77 -7.43 6.88
CA PHE A 123 -8.38 -7.00 6.71
C PHE A 123 -8.20 -5.49 7.01
N ILE A 124 -9.21 -4.66 6.76
CA ILE A 124 -9.15 -3.22 7.08
C ILE A 124 -9.14 -2.99 8.59
N ILE A 125 -9.98 -3.69 9.37
CA ILE A 125 -10.00 -3.51 10.82
C ILE A 125 -8.68 -3.98 11.45
N LEU A 126 -8.12 -5.10 10.96
CA LEU A 126 -6.81 -5.57 11.40
C LEU A 126 -5.70 -4.59 11.03
N ASN A 127 -5.76 -3.98 9.85
CA ASN A 127 -4.85 -2.90 9.47
C ASN A 127 -4.96 -1.69 10.41
N PHE A 128 -6.17 -1.26 10.77
CA PHE A 128 -6.34 -0.18 11.73
C PHE A 128 -5.82 -0.52 13.12
N LEU A 129 -6.02 -1.76 13.59
CA LEU A 129 -5.44 -2.21 14.86
C LEU A 129 -3.92 -2.22 14.83
N MET A 130 -3.32 -2.68 13.72
CA MET A 130 -1.87 -2.63 13.51
C MET A 130 -1.35 -1.19 13.63
N LEU A 131 -1.98 -0.24 12.94
CA LEU A 131 -1.60 1.18 13.00
C LEU A 131 -1.84 1.79 14.38
N LEU A 132 -2.95 1.44 15.03
CA LEU A 132 -3.29 1.94 16.37
C LEU A 132 -2.21 1.56 17.39
N PHE A 133 -1.78 0.29 17.42
CA PHE A 133 -0.74 -0.14 18.37
C PHE A 133 0.58 0.57 18.12
N GLY A 134 1.00 0.69 16.85
CA GLY A 134 2.21 1.45 16.48
C GLY A 134 2.12 2.91 16.93
N PHE A 135 0.99 3.57 16.67
CA PHE A 135 0.76 4.96 17.04
C PHE A 135 0.79 5.17 18.56
N LEU A 136 0.12 4.31 19.33
CA LEU A 136 0.10 4.39 20.79
C LEU A 136 1.51 4.27 21.39
N ALA A 137 2.37 3.42 20.82
CA ALA A 137 3.75 3.31 21.25
C ALA A 137 4.61 4.52 20.85
N GLU A 138 4.44 5.08 19.65
CA GLU A 138 5.14 6.32 19.26
C GLU A 138 4.73 7.52 20.15
N ARG A 139 3.53 7.48 20.72
CA ARG A 139 3.03 8.46 21.71
C ARG A 139 3.47 8.16 23.15
N GLY A 140 4.17 7.05 23.39
CA GLY A 140 4.60 6.62 24.74
C GLY A 140 3.46 6.11 25.63
N VAL A 141 2.28 5.83 25.07
CA VAL A 141 1.11 5.30 25.80
C VAL A 141 1.22 3.78 25.98
N MET A 142 1.92 3.10 25.08
CA MET A 142 2.05 1.65 25.05
C MET A 142 3.53 1.24 24.98
N ASP A 143 3.90 0.14 25.63
CA ASP A 143 5.25 -0.42 25.51
C ASP A 143 5.57 -0.75 24.05
N LYS A 144 6.80 -0.43 23.64
CA LYS A 144 7.25 -0.56 22.26
C LYS A 144 7.29 -2.02 21.80
N MET A 145 7.75 -2.94 22.65
CA MET A 145 7.82 -4.35 22.30
C MET A 145 6.42 -4.99 22.23
N LEU A 146 5.55 -4.64 23.18
CA LEU A 146 4.16 -5.09 23.15
C LEU A 146 3.44 -4.59 21.88
N ALA A 147 3.61 -3.32 21.52
CA ALA A 147 3.04 -2.75 20.30
C ALA A 147 3.57 -3.42 19.03
N PHE A 148 4.87 -3.72 18.98
CA PHE A 148 5.46 -4.48 17.89
C PHE A 148 4.84 -5.88 17.75
N VAL A 149 4.66 -6.62 18.85
CA VAL A 149 4.06 -7.96 18.84
C VAL A 149 2.60 -7.92 18.40
N LEU A 150 1.79 -7.05 19.01
CA LEU A 150 0.37 -6.94 18.64
C LEU A 150 0.17 -6.40 17.22
N GLY A 151 0.98 -5.43 16.81
CA GLY A 151 1.00 -4.90 15.46
C GLY A 151 1.38 -5.97 14.43
N THR A 152 2.40 -6.79 14.72
CA THR A 152 2.80 -7.91 13.86
C THR A 152 1.70 -8.97 13.77
N ALA A 153 1.05 -9.30 14.89
CA ALA A 153 -0.07 -10.24 14.88
C ALA A 153 -1.23 -9.73 14.01
N ALA A 154 -1.55 -8.44 14.11
CA ALA A 154 -2.58 -7.80 13.29
C ALA A 154 -2.19 -7.74 11.79
N LEU A 155 -0.92 -7.45 11.48
CA LEU A 155 -0.36 -7.53 10.11
C LEU A 155 -0.54 -8.94 9.53
N CYS A 156 -0.10 -9.97 10.25
CA CYS A 156 -0.23 -11.37 9.84
C CYS A 156 -1.69 -11.78 9.65
N GLY A 157 -2.60 -11.33 10.52
CA GLY A 157 -4.03 -11.57 10.36
C GLY A 157 -4.60 -10.90 9.10
N SER A 158 -4.27 -9.63 8.87
CA SER A 158 -4.72 -8.87 7.69
C SER A 158 -4.26 -9.53 6.39
N PHE A 159 -2.95 -9.81 6.28
CA PHE A 159 -2.38 -10.49 5.13
C PHE A 159 -2.84 -11.95 5.01
N GLY A 160 -3.12 -12.63 6.13
CA GLY A 160 -3.71 -13.97 6.14
C GLY A 160 -5.08 -14.02 5.46
N ILE A 161 -5.96 -13.05 5.75
CA ILE A 161 -7.26 -12.92 5.06
C ILE A 161 -7.05 -12.72 3.56
N ILE A 162 -6.15 -11.82 3.16
CA ILE A 162 -5.86 -11.54 1.74
C ILE A 162 -5.30 -12.78 1.03
N TYR A 163 -4.39 -13.51 1.69
CA TYR A 163 -3.80 -14.71 1.12
C TYR A 163 -4.84 -15.78 0.85
N GLU A 164 -5.66 -16.08 1.87
CA GLU A 164 -6.65 -17.15 1.82
C GLU A 164 -7.78 -16.88 0.83
N ASN A 165 -8.13 -15.61 0.60
CA ASN A 165 -9.27 -15.25 -0.25
C ASN A 165 -8.87 -14.79 -1.65
N TYR A 166 -7.64 -14.33 -1.87
CA TYR A 166 -7.25 -13.74 -3.16
C TYR A 166 -5.89 -14.23 -3.66
N ALA A 167 -4.86 -14.29 -2.82
CA ALA A 167 -3.51 -14.47 -3.34
C ALA A 167 -3.12 -15.93 -3.64
N LYS A 168 -3.70 -16.93 -2.95
CA LYS A 168 -3.23 -18.33 -3.05
C LYS A 168 -3.52 -19.01 -4.40
N TYR A 169 -4.43 -18.47 -5.19
CA TYR A 169 -5.02 -19.13 -6.36
C TYR A 169 -4.19 -19.08 -7.64
N SER A 170 -3.26 -18.13 -7.77
CA SER A 170 -2.34 -18.02 -8.90
C SER A 170 -0.89 -17.97 -8.43
N GLU A 171 0.03 -18.52 -9.21
CA GLU A 171 1.47 -18.38 -8.92
C GLU A 171 1.91 -16.91 -8.97
N LYS A 172 1.35 -16.14 -9.91
CA LYS A 172 1.62 -14.72 -10.07
C LYS A 172 1.18 -13.93 -8.84
N THR A 173 -0.04 -14.18 -8.36
CA THR A 173 -0.58 -13.50 -7.16
C THR A 173 0.20 -13.89 -5.91
N ARG A 174 0.59 -15.16 -5.74
CA ARG A 174 1.43 -15.60 -4.60
C ARG A 174 2.77 -14.88 -4.55
N LYS A 175 3.47 -14.74 -5.69
CA LYS A 175 4.76 -14.04 -5.76
C LYS A 175 4.62 -12.58 -5.34
N ILE A 176 3.62 -11.88 -5.87
CA ILE A 176 3.38 -10.46 -5.56
C ILE A 176 2.97 -10.30 -4.09
N PHE A 177 2.13 -11.20 -3.57
CA PHE A 177 1.73 -11.21 -2.17
C PHE A 177 2.93 -11.29 -1.23
N TRP A 178 3.84 -12.24 -1.44
CA TRP A 178 5.01 -12.39 -0.57
C TRP A 178 5.97 -11.20 -0.66
N ALA A 179 6.10 -10.58 -1.83
CA ALA A 179 6.85 -9.34 -1.97
C ALA A 179 6.22 -8.18 -1.17
N MET A 180 4.89 -8.01 -1.27
CA MET A 180 4.15 -6.99 -0.51
C MET A 180 4.19 -7.23 1.00
N PHE A 181 3.95 -8.47 1.44
CA PHE A 181 4.05 -8.85 2.84
C PHE A 181 5.45 -8.57 3.40
N GLY A 182 6.51 -8.93 2.65
CA GLY A 182 7.88 -8.63 3.02
C GLY A 182 8.14 -7.13 3.18
N ILE A 183 7.73 -6.31 2.21
CA ILE A 183 7.87 -4.85 2.28
C ILE A 183 7.13 -4.27 3.50
N TRP A 184 5.90 -4.71 3.75
CA TRP A 184 5.12 -4.24 4.91
C TRP A 184 5.71 -4.69 6.24
N ALA A 185 6.21 -5.92 6.33
CA ALA A 185 6.90 -6.39 7.53
C ALA A 185 8.15 -5.56 7.86
N LEU A 186 8.84 -5.01 6.86
CA LEU A 186 9.98 -4.11 7.08
C LEU A 186 9.59 -2.78 7.75
N TYR A 187 8.33 -2.32 7.65
CA TYR A 187 7.87 -1.19 8.46
C TYR A 187 7.85 -1.53 9.95
N GLY A 188 7.43 -2.76 10.30
CA GLY A 188 7.50 -3.28 11.66
C GLY A 188 8.94 -3.44 12.15
N ALA A 189 9.85 -3.90 11.30
CA ALA A 189 11.27 -3.94 11.65
C ALA A 189 11.84 -2.52 11.88
N ALA A 190 11.55 -1.57 10.99
CA ALA A 190 11.98 -0.18 11.09
C ALA A 190 11.43 0.51 12.35
N PHE A 191 10.24 0.14 12.82
CA PHE A 191 9.65 0.64 14.05
C PHE A 191 10.57 0.43 15.27
N LEU A 192 11.32 -0.67 15.31
CA LEU A 192 12.27 -0.96 16.40
C LEU A 192 13.54 -0.11 16.35
N CYS A 193 13.88 0.47 15.19
CA CYS A 193 15.09 1.25 15.00
C CYS A 193 15.09 2.63 15.71
N PRO A 194 16.27 3.25 15.89
CA PRO A 194 16.40 4.64 16.32
C PRO A 194 15.78 5.64 15.33
N PRO A 195 15.42 6.88 15.75
CA PRO A 195 14.60 7.81 14.96
C PRO A 195 15.13 8.14 13.55
N ILE A 196 16.46 8.31 13.39
CA ILE A 196 17.04 8.65 12.08
C ILE A 196 16.90 7.46 11.12
N VAL A 197 17.35 6.28 11.55
CA VAL A 197 17.29 5.04 10.74
C VAL A 197 15.83 4.72 10.41
N LYS A 198 14.94 4.76 11.41
CA LYS A 198 13.51 4.55 11.26
C LYS A 198 12.92 5.44 10.16
N ASN A 199 13.16 6.74 10.18
CA ASN A 199 12.55 7.66 9.22
C ASN A 199 13.16 7.60 7.83
N VAL A 200 14.45 7.29 7.70
CA VAL A 200 15.06 6.97 6.41
C VAL A 200 14.43 5.68 5.85
N SER A 201 14.30 4.64 6.68
CA SER A 201 13.67 3.38 6.29
C SER A 201 12.23 3.60 5.82
N TYR A 202 11.39 4.31 6.58
CA TYR A 202 10.02 4.62 6.15
C TYR A 202 9.98 5.39 4.83
N THR A 203 10.91 6.31 4.63
CA THR A 203 11.00 7.06 3.38
C THR A 203 11.31 6.18 2.18
N ILE A 204 12.26 5.26 2.34
CA ILE A 204 12.62 4.32 1.28
C ILE A 204 11.48 3.31 1.06
N LEU A 205 10.91 2.79 2.15
CA LEU A 205 9.83 1.81 2.07
C LEU A 205 8.58 2.38 1.40
N ASP A 206 8.25 3.66 1.61
CA ASP A 206 7.13 4.32 0.94
C ASP A 206 7.31 4.31 -0.59
N ILE A 207 8.54 4.50 -1.09
CA ILE A 207 8.86 4.39 -2.52
C ILE A 207 8.49 3.01 -3.07
N PHE A 208 8.86 1.95 -2.35
CA PHE A 208 8.56 0.58 -2.79
C PHE A 208 7.08 0.23 -2.63
N ALA A 209 6.45 0.63 -1.52
CA ALA A 209 5.09 0.24 -1.20
C ALA A 209 4.04 1.00 -2.03
N LYS A 210 4.26 2.29 -2.32
CA LYS A 210 3.29 3.17 -2.99
C LYS A 210 3.67 3.46 -4.44
N ASN A 211 4.92 3.84 -4.71
CA ASN A 211 5.32 4.29 -6.05
C ASN A 211 5.60 3.10 -6.98
N PHE A 212 6.34 2.09 -6.52
CA PHE A 212 6.66 0.93 -7.37
C PHE A 212 5.45 0.04 -7.65
N PHE A 213 4.47 -0.02 -6.74
CA PHE A 213 3.20 -0.69 -7.03
C PHE A 213 2.41 0.04 -8.14
N GLY A 214 2.39 1.39 -8.11
CA GLY A 214 1.84 2.19 -9.21
C GLY A 214 2.55 1.97 -10.55
N ILE A 215 3.90 1.95 -10.56
CA ILE A 215 4.69 1.61 -11.77
C ILE A 215 4.33 0.20 -12.26
N PHE A 216 4.22 -0.76 -11.35
CA PHE A 216 3.86 -2.13 -11.69
C PHE A 216 2.50 -2.23 -12.39
N LEU A 217 1.48 -1.52 -11.89
CA LEU A 217 0.17 -1.44 -12.53
C LEU A 217 0.24 -0.76 -13.91
N TYR A 218 0.98 0.34 -14.02
CA TYR A 218 1.23 1.01 -15.29
C TYR A 218 1.85 0.05 -16.32
N TYR A 219 2.88 -0.71 -15.91
CA TYR A 219 3.54 -1.70 -16.77
C TYR A 219 2.56 -2.79 -17.25
N ILE A 220 1.67 -3.29 -16.38
CA ILE A 220 0.65 -4.27 -16.78
C ILE A 220 -0.33 -3.67 -17.79
N ILE A 221 -0.78 -2.44 -17.56
CA ILE A 221 -1.70 -1.74 -18.45
C ILE A 221 -1.06 -1.53 -19.82
N ALA A 222 0.19 -1.07 -19.86
CA ALA A 222 0.93 -0.87 -21.10
C ALA A 222 1.07 -2.16 -21.92
N ASN A 223 1.44 -3.29 -21.29
CA ASN A 223 1.57 -4.59 -21.96
C ASN A 223 0.24 -5.22 -22.40
N LYS A 224 -0.90 -4.64 -22.03
CA LYS A 224 -2.22 -5.10 -22.48
C LYS A 224 -2.76 -4.29 -23.65
N ALA A 225 -2.18 -3.13 -23.92
CA ALA A 225 -2.55 -2.27 -25.03
C ALA A 225 -1.78 -2.59 -26.32
N PHE A 226 -0.60 -3.19 -26.19
CA PHE A 226 0.26 -3.66 -27.28
C PHE A 226 0.35 -5.18 -27.28
#